data_AF-A0A0R3ESW5-F1
#
_entry.id   AF-A0A0R3ESW5-F1
#
_cell.length_a   1.000
_cell.length_b   1.000
_cell.length_c   1.000
_cell.angle_alpha   90.00
_cell.angle_beta   90.00
_cell.angle_gamma   90.00
#
_symmetry.space_group_name_H-M   'P 1'
#
loop_
_entity.id
_entity.type
_entity.pdbx_description
1 polymer ?
#
loop_
_entity_poly.entity_id
_entity_poly.type
_entity_poly.pdbx_seq_one_letter_code
_entity_poly.pdbx_strand_id
1 'polypeptide(L)'
;MPCTLRLTLVATLVAAGAFALYRRDPADRWIAITAGVLALVLLVWWRGTFLTDILGRFTKLLTRRISGRPSANTPQIVAAGVDARTTVALELSAPASDEEVPLGLLSGYLDRYGVRCSSIRVTTAGIAGTENKTWVSLTLSAADNLAALQARSSRIPLRETADIVGRRLSDHLRELGWQINAAENPGTPLPEEVKEGSRAVTDDHGYLAAYRATVNDDLPNTLGSIWSAPLPERWTVLELTGTTDAPLLTVVCALRTDEKPESRAPWGGLTLCWGEHLPVLQAMNPLSPNSFGVAGTPVTVEFLDNLAPHNEAQALV
;
A
#
# COMPACT_ATOMS: atom_id res chain seq x y z
N MET A 1 12.81 2.66 12.69
CA MET A 1 13.70 2.60 13.87
C MET A 1 13.70 1.27 14.67
N PRO A 2 13.59 0.07 14.07
CA PRO A 2 13.70 -1.19 14.84
C PRO A 2 15.13 -1.67 15.10
N CYS A 3 16.13 -1.16 14.37
CA CYS A 3 17.51 -1.66 14.44
C CYS A 3 18.23 -1.27 15.73
N THR A 4 18.03 -0.05 16.24
CA THR A 4 18.70 0.48 17.44
C THR A 4 18.24 -0.20 18.72
N LEU A 5 16.93 -0.44 18.87
CA LEU A 5 16.38 -1.18 20.01
C LEU A 5 16.85 -2.65 20.01
N ARG A 6 16.94 -3.28 18.83
CA ARG A 6 17.43 -4.66 18.70
C ARG A 6 18.91 -4.76 19.09
N LEU A 7 19.75 -3.86 18.58
CA LEU A 7 21.18 -3.82 18.90
C LEU A 7 21.43 -3.59 20.39
N THR A 8 20.68 -2.69 21.02
CA THR A 8 20.80 -2.43 22.46
C THR A 8 20.36 -3.63 23.29
N LEU A 9 19.28 -4.33 22.91
CA LEU A 9 18.82 -5.54 23.61
C LEU A 9 19.81 -6.69 23.46
N VAL A 10 20.35 -6.91 22.26
CA VAL A 10 21.40 -7.91 21.99
C VAL A 10 22.66 -7.58 22.79
N ALA A 11 23.12 -6.33 22.77
CA ALA A 11 24.29 -5.91 23.53
C ALA A 11 24.08 -6.11 25.04
N THR A 12 22.88 -5.84 25.54
CA THR A 12 22.53 -6.04 26.95
C THR A 12 22.53 -7.54 27.31
N LEU A 13 21.96 -8.40 26.46
CA LEU A 13 21.95 -9.85 26.66
C LEU A 13 23.36 -10.45 26.61
N VAL A 14 24.19 -9.98 25.69
CA VAL A 14 25.60 -10.40 25.59
C VAL A 14 26.38 -9.96 26.83
N ALA A 15 26.20 -8.72 27.29
CA ALA A 15 26.84 -8.22 28.51
C ALA A 15 26.38 -9.00 29.76
N ALA A 16 25.07 -9.26 29.88
CA ALA A 16 24.51 -10.06 30.97
C ALA A 16 25.03 -11.50 30.95
N GLY A 17 25.10 -12.12 29.77
CA GLY A 17 25.66 -13.46 29.58
C GLY A 17 27.15 -13.53 29.90
N ALA A 18 27.94 -12.53 29.48
CA ALA A 18 29.36 -12.43 29.81
C ALA A 18 29.60 -12.26 31.31
N PHE A 19 28.79 -11.44 31.98
CA PHE A 19 28.85 -11.25 33.43
C PHE A 19 28.48 -12.52 34.20
N ALA A 20 27.47 -13.26 33.72
CA ALA A 20 27.06 -14.53 34.31
C ALA A 20 28.11 -15.66 34.09
N LEU A 21 28.80 -15.69 32.94
CA LEU A 21 29.91 -16.63 32.71
C LEU A 21 31.16 -16.33 33.55
N TYR A 22 31.34 -15.07 33.94
CA TYR A 22 32.45 -14.64 34.81
C TYR A 22 32.27 -15.16 36.24
N ARG A 23 31.04 -15.24 36.74
CA ARG A 23 30.72 -15.74 38.07
C ARG A 23 30.50 -17.26 38.01
N ARG A 24 31.40 -18.04 38.60
CA ARG A 24 31.47 -19.53 38.47
C ARG A 24 30.38 -20.30 39.25
N ASP A 25 29.17 -19.77 39.35
CA ASP A 25 28.05 -20.45 40.02
C ASP A 25 27.18 -21.27 39.04
N PRO A 26 26.65 -22.43 39.45
CA PRO A 26 25.85 -23.29 38.58
C PRO A 26 24.50 -22.68 38.18
N ALA A 27 23.93 -21.80 39.01
CA ALA A 27 22.72 -21.05 38.67
C ALA A 27 22.97 -19.98 37.58
N ASP A 28 24.14 -19.35 37.59
CA ASP A 28 24.50 -18.29 36.64
C ASP A 28 24.78 -18.84 35.22
N ARG A 29 25.18 -20.11 35.10
CA ARG A 29 25.30 -20.78 33.80
C ARG A 29 23.97 -20.88 33.05
N TRP A 30 22.86 -21.08 33.75
CA TRP A 30 21.54 -21.10 33.10
C TRP A 30 21.17 -19.74 32.54
N ILE A 31 21.48 -18.66 33.28
CA ILE A 31 21.26 -17.29 32.82
C ILE A 31 22.07 -17.00 31.57
N ALA A 32 23.34 -17.41 31.53
CA ALA A 32 24.19 -17.25 30.35
C ALA A 32 23.66 -18.01 29.12
N ILE A 33 23.19 -19.25 29.31
CA ILE A 33 22.60 -20.05 28.23
C ILE A 33 21.31 -19.40 27.73
N THR A 34 20.40 -19.01 28.62
CA THR A 34 19.14 -18.36 28.25
C THR A 34 19.40 -17.03 27.53
N ALA A 35 20.33 -16.21 28.03
CA ALA A 35 20.69 -14.95 27.40
C ALA A 35 21.30 -15.16 26.01
N GLY A 36 22.20 -16.15 25.86
CA GLY A 36 22.78 -16.51 24.57
C GLY A 36 21.75 -17.02 23.57
N VAL A 37 20.81 -17.88 24.00
CA VAL A 37 19.71 -18.37 23.17
C VAL A 37 18.79 -17.21 22.75
N LEU A 38 18.45 -16.30 23.66
CA LEU A 38 17.63 -15.13 23.34
C LEU A 38 18.33 -14.20 22.33
N ALA A 39 19.62 -13.93 22.53
CA ALA A 39 20.42 -13.14 21.61
C ALA A 39 20.52 -13.79 20.23
N LEU A 40 20.70 -15.11 20.18
CA LEU A 40 20.68 -15.87 18.94
C LEU A 40 19.31 -15.75 18.26
N VAL A 41 18.20 -15.98 18.98
CA VAL A 41 16.83 -15.83 18.45
C VAL A 41 16.56 -14.44 17.89
N LEU A 42 17.06 -13.38 18.55
CA LEU A 42 16.94 -12.00 18.08
C LEU A 42 17.78 -11.70 16.83
N LEU A 43 18.90 -12.40 16.65
CA LEU A 43 19.80 -12.29 15.51
C LEU A 43 19.52 -13.31 14.40
N VAL A 44 18.69 -14.33 14.67
CA VAL A 44 18.33 -15.37 13.69
C VAL A 44 17.60 -14.69 12.55
N TRP A 45 18.38 -14.52 11.49
CA TRP A 45 18.00 -13.93 10.23
C TRP A 45 17.47 -15.06 9.35
N TRP A 46 16.17 -15.03 9.04
CA TRP A 46 15.52 -16.10 8.28
C TRP A 46 14.83 -15.50 7.06
N ARG A 47 15.33 -15.85 5.86
CA ARG A 47 14.80 -15.42 4.54
C ARG A 47 14.61 -13.90 4.39
N GLY A 48 15.60 -13.10 4.79
CA GLY A 48 15.59 -11.65 4.58
C GLY A 48 14.78 -10.85 5.60
N THR A 49 14.21 -11.49 6.62
CA THR A 49 13.51 -10.83 7.74
C THR A 49 13.92 -11.46 9.07
N PHE A 50 13.76 -10.72 10.18
CA PHE A 50 14.07 -11.27 11.50
C PHE A 50 12.92 -12.15 11.99
N LEU A 51 13.22 -13.22 12.74
CA LEU A 51 12.20 -14.12 13.30
C LEU A 51 11.16 -13.37 14.16
N THR A 52 11.59 -12.28 14.82
CA THR A 52 10.70 -11.39 15.57
C THR A 52 9.66 -10.69 14.70
N ASP A 53 10.00 -10.36 13.45
CA ASP A 53 9.05 -9.73 12.51
C ASP A 53 8.01 -10.74 12.05
N ILE A 54 8.42 -11.98 11.81
CA ILE A 54 7.52 -13.11 11.50
C ILE A 54 6.55 -13.35 12.66
N LEU A 55 7.04 -13.41 13.89
CA LEU A 55 6.22 -13.63 15.08
C LEU A 55 5.29 -12.44 15.37
N GLY A 56 5.77 -11.21 15.17
CA GLY A 56 4.97 -9.99 15.27
C GLY A 56 3.83 -9.96 14.25
N ARG A 57 4.07 -10.39 13.01
CA ARG A 57 3.03 -10.52 11.99
C ARG A 57 2.05 -11.64 12.33
N PHE A 58 2.53 -12.77 12.81
CA PHE A 58 1.67 -13.89 13.20
C PHE A 58 0.77 -13.55 14.40
N THR A 59 1.30 -12.86 15.40
CA THR A 59 0.49 -12.38 16.54
C THR A 59 -0.55 -11.36 16.08
N LYS A 60 -0.19 -10.39 15.22
CA LYS A 60 -1.16 -9.45 14.63
C LYS A 60 -2.25 -10.18 13.84
N LEU A 61 -1.89 -11.17 13.03
CA LEU A 61 -2.85 -12.03 12.31
C LEU A 61 -3.81 -12.72 13.27
N LEU A 62 -3.28 -13.31 14.35
CA LEU A 62 -4.09 -14.04 15.33
C LEU A 62 -5.01 -13.08 16.10
N THR A 63 -4.50 -11.93 16.54
CA THR A 63 -5.31 -10.91 17.21
C THR A 63 -6.42 -10.40 16.29
N ARG A 64 -6.16 -10.16 15.00
CA ARG A 64 -7.20 -9.78 14.03
C ARG A 64 -8.27 -10.85 13.85
N ARG A 65 -7.87 -12.13 13.80
CA ARG A 65 -8.82 -13.25 13.72
C ARG A 65 -9.71 -13.34 14.95
N ILE A 66 -9.21 -12.98 16.13
CA ILE A 66 -9.95 -13.03 17.40
C ILE A 66 -10.80 -11.77 17.61
N SER A 67 -10.32 -10.60 17.19
CA SER A 67 -10.94 -9.31 17.53
C SER A 67 -12.17 -8.95 16.69
N GLY A 68 -12.58 -9.78 15.74
CA GLY A 68 -13.70 -9.47 14.84
C GLY A 68 -13.38 -8.35 13.85
N ARG A 69 -14.17 -8.27 12.76
CA ARG A 69 -13.91 -7.37 11.63
C ARG A 69 -14.46 -5.96 11.93
N PRO A 70 -13.69 -4.87 11.71
CA PRO A 70 -14.26 -3.53 11.61
C PRO A 70 -15.19 -3.45 10.39
N SER A 71 -16.34 -2.81 10.54
CA SER A 71 -17.36 -2.65 9.50
C SER A 71 -16.80 -2.10 8.18
N ALA A 72 -17.29 -2.60 7.05
CA ALA A 72 -16.88 -2.25 5.69
C ALA A 72 -17.27 -0.82 5.26
N ASN A 73 -17.97 -0.06 6.13
CA ASN A 73 -18.30 1.33 5.88
C ASN A 73 -17.10 2.21 6.22
N THR A 74 -16.32 2.60 5.21
CA THR A 74 -15.30 3.64 5.37
C THR A 74 -16.00 4.97 5.59
N PRO A 75 -15.92 5.58 6.80
CA PRO A 75 -16.54 6.87 7.01
C PRO A 75 -15.84 7.93 6.15
N GLN A 76 -16.60 8.93 5.72
CA GLN A 76 -16.12 9.99 4.81
C GLN A 76 -14.94 10.81 5.38
N ILE A 77 -14.84 10.86 6.71
CA ILE A 77 -13.69 11.36 7.46
C ILE A 77 -13.22 10.27 8.41
N VAL A 78 -11.95 9.86 8.29
CA VAL A 78 -11.34 8.88 9.17
C VAL A 78 -10.38 9.61 10.10
N ALA A 79 -10.61 9.46 11.41
CA ALA A 79 -9.65 9.88 12.42
C ALA A 79 -8.48 8.87 12.45
N ALA A 80 -7.29 9.32 12.05
CA ALA A 80 -6.04 8.59 12.14
C ALA A 80 -5.26 9.11 13.37
N GLY A 81 -5.68 8.69 14.56
CA GLY A 81 -5.14 9.21 15.82
C GLY A 81 -5.58 10.66 16.06
N VAL A 82 -4.63 11.60 15.99
CA VAL A 82 -4.90 13.05 16.15
C VAL A 82 -5.14 13.73 14.78
N ASP A 83 -4.88 13.02 13.68
CA ASP A 83 -5.10 13.53 12.33
C ASP A 83 -6.50 13.14 11.81
N ALA A 84 -7.09 14.00 11.00
CA ALA A 84 -8.34 13.74 10.29
C ALA A 84 -8.07 13.70 8.80
N ARG A 85 -8.46 12.61 8.13
CA ARG A 85 -8.24 12.42 6.70
C ARG A 85 -9.55 12.24 5.96
N THR A 86 -9.61 12.76 4.75
CA THR A 86 -10.72 12.52 3.83
C THR A 86 -10.18 12.15 2.46
N THR A 87 -10.87 11.24 1.79
CA THR A 87 -10.51 10.75 0.46
C THR A 87 -11.64 11.03 -0.51
N VAL A 88 -11.29 11.48 -1.71
CA VAL A 88 -12.21 11.63 -2.85
C VAL A 88 -11.74 10.67 -3.93
N ALA A 89 -12.66 9.88 -4.48
CA ALA A 89 -12.38 8.98 -5.60
C ALA A 89 -13.13 9.44 -6.86
N LEU A 90 -12.43 9.37 -7.98
CA LEU A 90 -12.91 9.70 -9.32
C LEU A 90 -12.76 8.44 -10.18
N GLU A 91 -13.82 8.01 -10.84
CA GLU A 91 -13.76 6.95 -11.84
C GLU A 91 -13.37 7.55 -13.19
N LEU A 92 -12.33 6.97 -13.78
CA LEU A 92 -11.82 7.32 -15.10
C LEU A 92 -12.34 6.27 -16.08
N SER A 93 -13.02 6.74 -17.11
CA SER A 93 -13.30 5.94 -18.30
C SER A 93 -12.28 6.33 -19.38
N ALA A 94 -11.64 5.32 -19.97
CA ALA A 94 -10.57 5.53 -20.95
C ALA A 94 -11.07 6.43 -22.10
N PRO A 95 -10.24 7.38 -22.56
CA PRO A 95 -10.56 8.14 -23.76
C PRO A 95 -10.54 7.20 -24.97
N ALA A 96 -11.19 7.61 -26.06
CA ALA A 96 -11.20 6.83 -27.31
C ALA A 96 -9.80 6.62 -27.92
N SER A 97 -8.78 7.33 -27.42
CA SER A 97 -7.39 7.33 -27.88
C SER A 97 -6.49 6.25 -27.24
N ASP A 98 -7.01 5.36 -26.40
CA ASP A 98 -6.21 4.39 -25.61
C ASP A 98 -5.06 5.04 -24.82
N GLU A 99 -5.24 6.34 -24.51
CA GLU A 99 -4.26 7.14 -23.79
C GLU A 99 -4.29 6.75 -22.32
N GLU A 100 -3.11 6.66 -21.70
CA GLU A 100 -2.97 6.19 -20.33
C GLU A 100 -3.05 7.30 -19.29
N VAL A 101 -3.29 6.92 -18.04
CA VAL A 101 -3.47 7.86 -16.94
C VAL A 101 -2.19 8.70 -16.76
N PRO A 102 -2.27 10.05 -16.86
CA PRO A 102 -1.09 10.91 -16.82
C PRO A 102 -0.53 11.03 -15.40
N LEU A 103 0.34 10.10 -15.01
CA LEU A 103 0.90 10.04 -13.66
C LEU A 103 1.77 11.25 -13.31
N GLY A 104 2.51 11.83 -14.27
CA GLY A 104 3.27 13.05 -14.05
C GLY A 104 2.37 14.22 -13.68
N LEU A 105 1.22 14.36 -14.34
CA LEU A 105 0.21 15.37 -14.00
C LEU A 105 -0.38 15.16 -12.60
N LEU A 106 -0.66 13.91 -12.24
CA LEU A 106 -1.15 13.56 -10.90
C LEU A 106 -0.12 13.87 -9.82
N SER A 107 1.17 13.64 -10.06
CA SER A 107 2.24 14.00 -9.12
C SER A 107 2.28 15.52 -8.84
N GLY A 108 1.94 16.33 -9.85
CA GLY A 108 1.78 17.77 -9.73
C GLY A 108 0.61 18.23 -8.86
N TYR A 109 -0.31 17.34 -8.48
CA TYR A 109 -1.41 17.60 -7.53
C TYR A 109 -1.04 17.24 -6.08
N LEU A 110 0.13 16.65 -5.83
CA LEU A 110 0.62 16.40 -4.46
C LEU A 110 0.77 17.70 -3.67
N ASP A 111 1.22 18.78 -4.32
CA ASP A 111 1.30 20.11 -3.73
C ASP A 111 0.89 21.15 -4.77
N ARG A 112 -0.39 21.56 -4.73
CA ARG A 112 -0.94 22.51 -5.72
C ARG A 112 -2.02 23.40 -5.11
N TYR A 113 -2.06 24.65 -5.57
CA TYR A 113 -3.05 25.64 -5.14
C TYR A 113 -3.06 25.89 -3.61
N GLY A 114 -1.91 25.72 -2.95
CA GLY A 114 -1.77 25.88 -1.50
C GLY A 114 -2.43 24.77 -0.68
N VAL A 115 -2.71 23.61 -1.29
CA VAL A 115 -3.22 22.41 -0.62
C VAL A 115 -2.30 21.25 -0.97
N ARG A 116 -1.91 20.50 0.06
CA ARG A 116 -1.02 19.33 -0.03
C ARG A 116 -1.83 18.05 0.12
N CYS A 117 -1.79 17.18 -0.88
CA CYS A 117 -2.37 15.85 -0.77
C CYS A 117 -1.41 14.95 0.02
N SER A 118 -1.94 14.21 1.00
CA SER A 118 -1.13 13.22 1.73
C SER A 118 -0.76 12.04 0.82
N SER A 119 -1.68 11.68 -0.10
CA SER A 119 -1.47 10.65 -1.10
C SER A 119 -2.41 10.83 -2.28
N ILE A 120 -1.93 10.49 -3.48
CA ILE A 120 -2.74 10.32 -4.69
C ILE A 120 -2.57 8.88 -5.14
N ARG A 121 -3.66 8.19 -5.47
CA ARG A 121 -3.63 6.80 -5.90
C ARG A 121 -4.32 6.62 -7.24
N VAL A 122 -3.75 5.73 -8.05
CA VAL A 122 -4.41 5.20 -9.25
C VAL A 122 -4.65 3.72 -8.99
N THR A 123 -5.91 3.33 -8.97
CA THR A 123 -6.34 1.95 -8.77
C THR A 123 -6.96 1.46 -10.06
N THR A 124 -6.44 0.37 -10.61
CA THR A 124 -7.00 -0.26 -11.80
C THR A 124 -7.41 -1.69 -11.46
N ALA A 125 -8.65 -2.04 -11.78
CA ALA A 125 -9.19 -3.38 -11.64
C ALA A 125 -9.46 -3.99 -13.01
N GLY A 126 -8.99 -5.22 -13.19
CA GLY A 126 -9.34 -6.06 -14.34
C GLY A 126 -9.97 -7.35 -13.86
N ILE A 127 -11.23 -7.55 -14.21
CA ILE A 127 -11.97 -8.78 -13.96
C ILE A 127 -12.19 -9.47 -15.31
N ALA A 128 -11.92 -10.76 -15.37
CA ALA A 128 -12.06 -11.52 -16.60
C ALA A 128 -13.49 -11.41 -17.15
N GLY A 129 -13.62 -10.99 -18.41
CA GLY A 129 -14.91 -10.81 -19.08
C GLY A 129 -15.57 -9.44 -18.87
N THR A 130 -14.94 -8.51 -18.15
CA THR A 130 -15.40 -7.12 -18.03
C THR A 130 -14.33 -6.14 -18.51
N GLU A 131 -14.74 -4.93 -18.86
CA GLU A 131 -13.81 -3.83 -19.11
C GLU A 131 -13.04 -3.48 -17.83
N ASN A 132 -11.80 -3.04 -18.01
CA ASN A 132 -10.97 -2.57 -16.90
C ASN A 132 -11.56 -1.27 -16.35
N LYS A 133 -11.61 -1.16 -15.02
CA LYS A 133 -12.04 0.05 -14.34
C LYS A 133 -10.87 0.72 -13.68
N THR A 134 -10.77 2.04 -13.82
CA THR A 134 -9.70 2.84 -13.23
C THR A 134 -10.29 3.90 -12.33
N TRP A 135 -9.74 4.04 -11.12
CA TRP A 135 -10.09 5.09 -10.18
C TRP A 135 -8.85 5.89 -9.80
N VAL A 136 -8.99 7.21 -9.80
CA VAL A 136 -8.00 8.11 -9.20
C VAL A 136 -8.57 8.59 -7.88
N SER A 137 -7.84 8.35 -6.79
CA SER A 137 -8.22 8.87 -5.47
C SER A 137 -7.18 9.82 -4.91
N LEU A 138 -7.66 10.83 -4.21
CA LEU A 138 -6.84 11.84 -3.55
C LEU A 138 -7.22 11.90 -2.08
N THR A 139 -6.23 11.87 -1.21
CA THR A 139 -6.43 11.95 0.24
C THR A 139 -5.80 13.23 0.76
N LEU A 140 -6.57 13.98 1.55
CA LEU A 140 -6.10 15.16 2.27
C LEU A 140 -5.98 14.84 3.75
N SER A 141 -4.87 15.29 4.35
CA SER A 141 -4.67 15.34 5.80
C SER A 141 -5.02 16.74 6.32
N ALA A 142 -5.81 16.80 7.39
CA ALA A 142 -6.09 18.06 8.08
C ALA A 142 -4.84 18.61 8.76
N ALA A 143 -4.00 17.75 9.35
CA ALA A 143 -2.79 18.17 10.03
C ALA A 143 -1.81 18.86 9.07
N ASP A 144 -1.59 18.28 7.88
CA ASP A 144 -0.66 18.82 6.88
C ASP A 144 -1.16 20.12 6.24
N ASN A 145 -2.47 20.39 6.29
CA ASN A 145 -3.12 21.53 5.65
C ASN A 145 -3.76 22.50 6.64
N LEU A 146 -3.44 22.40 7.93
CA LEU A 146 -4.19 23.08 8.98
C LEU A 146 -4.26 24.60 8.77
N ALA A 147 -3.15 25.23 8.41
CA ALA A 147 -3.10 26.67 8.14
C ALA A 147 -4.02 27.09 6.97
N ALA A 148 -4.02 26.31 5.88
CA ALA A 148 -4.86 26.57 4.72
C ALA A 148 -6.35 26.36 5.03
N LEU A 149 -6.68 25.36 5.85
CA LEU A 149 -8.06 25.08 6.27
C LEU A 149 -8.58 26.14 7.25
N GLN A 150 -7.76 26.58 8.21
CA GLN A 150 -8.11 27.64 9.16
C GLN A 150 -8.33 28.99 8.48
N ALA A 151 -7.54 29.31 7.45
CA ALA A 151 -7.72 30.53 6.66
C ALA A 151 -9.08 30.59 5.94
N ARG A 152 -9.69 29.43 5.66
CA ARG A 152 -11.02 29.34 5.02
C ARG A 152 -12.16 29.41 6.02
N SER A 153 -12.01 28.77 7.18
CA SER A 153 -13.04 28.77 8.22
C SER A 153 -12.50 28.22 9.55
N SER A 154 -13.02 28.73 10.67
CA SER A 154 -12.77 28.20 12.00
C SER A 154 -13.30 26.77 12.21
N ARG A 155 -14.21 26.31 11.34
CA ARG A 155 -14.75 24.94 11.34
C ARG A 155 -13.85 23.91 10.64
N ILE A 156 -12.70 24.31 10.08
CA ILE A 156 -11.73 23.43 9.39
C ILE A 156 -12.43 22.59 8.29
N PRO A 157 -12.75 23.19 7.14
CA PRO A 157 -13.60 22.59 6.09
C PRO A 157 -12.82 21.55 5.25
N LEU A 158 -12.41 20.45 5.88
CA LEU A 158 -11.57 19.42 5.27
C LEU A 158 -12.27 18.77 4.06
N ARG A 159 -13.52 18.31 4.25
CA ARG A 159 -14.25 17.60 3.20
C ARG A 159 -14.53 18.47 1.99
N GLU A 160 -15.05 19.67 2.23
CA GLU A 160 -15.35 20.65 1.19
C GLU A 160 -14.09 21.04 0.40
N THR A 161 -12.94 21.16 1.08
CA THR A 161 -11.67 21.43 0.43
C THR A 161 -11.23 20.27 -0.46
N ALA A 162 -11.39 19.03 -0.01
CA ALA A 162 -11.10 17.84 -0.81
C ALA A 162 -12.00 17.74 -2.04
N ASP A 163 -13.31 18.01 -1.89
CA ASP A 163 -14.26 18.01 -3.00
C ASP A 163 -13.91 19.08 -4.05
N ILE A 164 -13.47 20.27 -3.61
CA ILE A 164 -13.00 21.32 -4.52
C ILE A 164 -11.74 20.89 -5.28
N VAL A 165 -10.76 20.27 -4.60
CA VAL A 165 -9.53 19.77 -5.25
C VAL A 165 -9.86 18.66 -6.23
N GLY A 166 -10.73 17.72 -5.85
CA GLY A 166 -11.19 16.64 -6.73
C GLY A 166 -11.94 17.16 -7.96
N ARG A 167 -12.79 18.18 -7.81
CA ARG A 167 -13.46 18.83 -8.95
C ARG A 167 -12.47 19.48 -9.90
N ARG A 168 -11.46 20.20 -9.38
CA ARG A 168 -10.42 20.81 -10.21
C ARG A 168 -9.60 19.78 -10.98
N LEU A 169 -9.23 18.68 -10.33
CA LEU A 169 -8.56 17.57 -10.99
C LEU A 169 -9.45 16.96 -12.09
N SER A 170 -10.73 16.73 -11.77
CA SER A 170 -11.69 16.23 -12.74
C SER A 170 -11.83 17.15 -13.96
N ASP A 171 -11.88 18.47 -13.75
CA ASP A 171 -11.99 19.44 -14.85
C ASP A 171 -10.71 19.43 -15.70
N HIS A 172 -9.54 19.40 -15.08
CA HIS A 172 -8.25 19.32 -15.80
C HIS A 172 -8.10 18.01 -16.60
N LEU A 173 -8.56 16.88 -16.05
CA LEU A 173 -8.56 15.61 -16.79
C LEU A 173 -9.57 15.62 -17.95
N ARG A 174 -10.73 16.26 -17.79
CA ARG A 174 -11.70 16.44 -18.89
C ARG A 174 -11.16 17.32 -20.01
N GLU A 175 -10.38 18.35 -19.67
CA GLU A 175 -9.67 19.17 -20.66
C GLU A 175 -8.67 18.34 -21.49
N LEU A 176 -8.09 17.30 -20.90
CA LEU A 176 -7.25 16.31 -21.59
C LEU A 176 -8.05 15.23 -22.33
N GLY A 177 -9.39 15.31 -22.36
CA GLY A 177 -10.25 14.38 -23.09
C GLY A 177 -10.75 13.17 -22.29
N TRP A 178 -10.42 13.07 -20.99
CA TRP A 178 -10.89 11.98 -20.14
C TRP A 178 -12.35 12.15 -19.73
N GLN A 179 -13.09 11.05 -19.68
CA GLN A 179 -14.42 11.03 -19.06
C GLN A 179 -14.28 10.69 -17.58
N ILE A 180 -14.72 11.61 -16.72
CA ILE A 180 -14.59 11.51 -15.26
C ILE A 180 -15.96 11.50 -14.59
N ASN A 181 -16.20 10.50 -13.76
CA ASN A 181 -17.38 10.37 -12.91
C ASN A 181 -16.97 10.37 -11.43
N ALA A 182 -17.78 10.97 -10.56
CA ALA A 182 -17.55 10.88 -9.11
C ALA A 182 -17.86 9.45 -8.64
N ALA A 183 -16.92 8.82 -7.94
CA ALA A 183 -17.08 7.46 -7.45
C ALA A 183 -17.42 7.46 -5.96
N GLU A 184 -18.72 7.43 -5.64
CA GLU A 184 -19.20 7.36 -4.25
C GLU A 184 -19.00 5.97 -3.63
N ASN A 185 -19.13 4.92 -4.45
CA ASN A 185 -18.91 3.53 -4.05
C ASN A 185 -18.05 2.82 -5.11
N PRO A 186 -16.73 3.10 -5.16
CA PRO A 186 -15.85 2.42 -6.10
C PRO A 186 -15.74 0.94 -5.75
N GLY A 187 -15.38 0.13 -6.74
CA GLY A 187 -15.11 -1.29 -6.52
C GLY A 187 -14.00 -1.50 -5.49
N THR A 188 -14.10 -2.57 -4.71
CA THR A 188 -13.10 -2.98 -3.72
C THR A 188 -12.60 -4.38 -4.04
N PRO A 189 -11.29 -4.64 -3.92
CA PRO A 189 -10.75 -5.99 -4.11
C PRO A 189 -11.18 -6.96 -2.99
N LEU A 190 -11.63 -6.44 -1.84
CA LEU A 190 -11.90 -7.24 -0.66
C LEU A 190 -13.41 -7.52 -0.50
N PRO A 191 -13.85 -8.79 -0.57
CA PRO A 191 -15.25 -9.17 -0.29
C PRO A 191 -15.64 -9.01 1.19
N GLU A 192 -16.95 -9.04 1.44
CA GLU A 192 -17.55 -8.89 2.78
C GLU A 192 -17.28 -10.07 3.72
N GLU A 193 -17.08 -11.28 3.19
CA GLU A 193 -16.77 -12.47 3.97
C GLU A 193 -15.45 -13.09 3.49
N VAL A 194 -14.40 -12.94 4.31
CA VAL A 194 -13.08 -13.43 3.95
C VAL A 194 -12.30 -13.93 5.16
N LYS A 195 -11.42 -14.90 4.92
CA LYS A 195 -10.53 -15.45 5.94
C LYS A 195 -9.08 -15.10 5.64
N GLU A 196 -8.44 -14.36 6.54
CA GLU A 196 -7.01 -14.05 6.41
C GLU A 196 -6.15 -15.28 6.73
N GLY A 197 -5.36 -15.69 5.74
CA GLY A 197 -4.25 -16.63 5.87
C GLY A 197 -2.90 -15.91 5.74
N SER A 198 -1.81 -16.64 5.99
CA SER A 198 -0.46 -16.06 5.95
C SER A 198 0.03 -15.72 4.54
N ARG A 199 -0.53 -16.35 3.50
CA ARG A 199 -0.12 -16.18 2.08
C ARG A 199 -1.19 -15.59 1.18
N ALA A 200 -2.44 -15.58 1.64
CA ALA A 200 -3.58 -15.07 0.89
C ALA A 200 -4.75 -14.87 1.85
N VAL A 201 -5.71 -14.09 1.39
CA VAL A 201 -7.07 -14.09 1.89
C VAL A 201 -7.87 -15.11 1.08
N THR A 202 -8.70 -15.91 1.75
CA THR A 202 -9.55 -16.91 1.10
C THR A 202 -11.01 -16.49 1.20
N ASP A 203 -11.75 -16.67 0.11
CA ASP A 203 -13.19 -16.49 0.00
C ASP A 203 -13.79 -17.62 -0.86
N ASP A 204 -15.09 -17.50 -1.21
CA ASP A 204 -15.80 -18.50 -2.03
C ASP A 204 -15.30 -18.58 -3.49
N HIS A 205 -14.52 -17.60 -3.93
CA HIS A 205 -13.98 -17.48 -5.29
C HIS A 205 -12.45 -17.74 -5.33
N GLY A 206 -11.93 -18.49 -4.36
CA GLY A 206 -10.53 -18.93 -4.31
C GLY A 206 -9.65 -18.11 -3.38
N TYR A 207 -8.45 -17.76 -3.85
CA TYR A 207 -7.41 -17.10 -3.07
C TYR A 207 -7.06 -15.74 -3.66
N LEU A 208 -7.09 -14.71 -2.82
CA LEU A 208 -6.66 -13.36 -3.16
C LEU A 208 -5.37 -13.03 -2.41
N ALA A 209 -4.27 -12.85 -3.13
CA ALA A 209 -2.98 -12.50 -2.55
C ALA A 209 -2.54 -11.10 -2.97
N ALA A 210 -2.16 -10.31 -1.96
CA ALA A 210 -1.52 -9.02 -2.14
C ALA A 210 0.00 -9.14 -2.24
N TYR A 211 0.58 -8.42 -3.19
CA TYR A 211 2.00 -8.32 -3.47
C TYR A 211 2.41 -6.84 -3.56
N ARG A 212 3.64 -6.52 -3.17
CA ARG A 212 4.26 -5.23 -3.44
C ARG A 212 5.21 -5.39 -4.62
N ALA A 213 5.13 -4.47 -5.58
CA ALA A 213 6.08 -4.41 -6.67
C ALA A 213 7.25 -3.51 -6.28
N THR A 214 8.46 -3.97 -6.56
CA THR A 214 9.67 -3.17 -6.48
C THR A 214 9.60 -2.06 -7.53
N VAL A 215 9.79 -0.82 -7.11
CA VAL A 215 9.85 0.32 -8.01
C VAL A 215 11.28 0.46 -8.53
N ASN A 216 11.49 0.09 -9.79
CA ASN A 216 12.73 0.16 -10.54
C ASN A 216 12.42 0.26 -12.05
N ASP A 217 13.44 0.28 -12.90
CA ASP A 217 13.28 0.38 -14.36
C ASP A 217 12.55 -0.83 -14.98
N ASP A 218 12.50 -1.98 -14.29
CA ASP A 218 11.76 -3.18 -14.72
C ASP A 218 10.26 -3.16 -14.32
N LEU A 219 9.80 -2.13 -13.61
CA LEU A 219 8.43 -2.03 -13.13
C LEU A 219 7.40 -2.06 -14.28
N PRO A 220 7.56 -1.32 -15.40
CA PRO A 220 6.62 -1.40 -16.53
C PRO A 220 6.47 -2.82 -17.08
N ASN A 221 7.58 -3.56 -17.23
CA ASN A 221 7.58 -4.96 -17.67
C ASN A 221 6.84 -5.88 -16.68
N THR A 222 7.01 -5.62 -15.38
CA THR A 222 6.32 -6.37 -14.31
C THR A 222 4.81 -6.11 -14.35
N LEU A 223 4.40 -4.86 -14.53
CA LEU A 223 2.99 -4.49 -14.68
C LEU A 223 2.38 -5.08 -15.96
N GLY A 224 3.08 -4.99 -17.09
CA GLY A 224 2.67 -5.64 -18.34
C GLY A 224 2.44 -7.14 -18.16
N SER A 225 3.36 -7.83 -17.47
CA SER A 225 3.22 -9.26 -17.15
C SER A 225 1.96 -9.56 -16.31
N ILE A 226 1.64 -8.71 -15.33
CA ILE A 226 0.42 -8.83 -14.51
C ILE A 226 -0.84 -8.63 -15.37
N TRP A 227 -0.83 -7.65 -16.27
CA TRP A 227 -1.97 -7.32 -17.13
C TRP A 227 -2.16 -8.27 -18.32
N SER A 228 -1.11 -8.97 -18.74
CA SER A 228 -1.21 -10.04 -19.75
C SER A 228 -1.53 -11.43 -19.16
N ALA A 229 -1.37 -11.63 -17.85
CA ALA A 229 -1.64 -12.93 -17.23
C ALA A 229 -3.12 -13.32 -17.32
N PRO A 230 -3.47 -14.61 -17.55
CA PRO A 230 -4.85 -15.06 -17.56
C PRO A 230 -5.38 -15.26 -16.13
N LEU A 231 -5.60 -14.18 -15.41
CA LEU A 231 -6.11 -14.19 -14.03
C LEU A 231 -7.60 -13.81 -14.00
N PRO A 232 -8.43 -14.48 -13.15
CA PRO A 232 -9.84 -14.15 -12.98
C PRO A 232 -10.09 -12.71 -12.53
N GLU A 233 -9.24 -12.22 -11.63
CA GLU A 233 -9.32 -10.88 -11.08
C GLU A 233 -7.92 -10.39 -10.72
N ARG A 234 -7.63 -9.14 -11.10
CA ARG A 234 -6.38 -8.46 -10.77
C ARG A 234 -6.67 -7.00 -10.41
N TRP A 235 -5.94 -6.52 -9.43
CA TRP A 235 -5.96 -5.13 -9.00
C TRP A 235 -4.55 -4.61 -8.93
N THR A 236 -4.32 -3.41 -9.43
CA THR A 236 -3.05 -2.70 -9.28
C THR A 236 -3.34 -1.34 -8.68
N VAL A 237 -2.58 -0.96 -7.65
CA VAL A 237 -2.64 0.36 -7.02
C VAL A 237 -1.27 0.99 -7.07
N LEU A 238 -1.20 2.17 -7.65
CA LEU A 238 -0.03 3.05 -7.65
C LEU A 238 -0.33 4.18 -6.69
N GLU A 239 0.41 4.27 -5.59
CA GLU A 239 0.30 5.33 -4.58
C GLU A 239 1.48 6.29 -4.70
N LEU A 240 1.17 7.55 -5.01
CA LEU A 240 2.07 8.69 -5.00
C LEU A 240 1.94 9.43 -3.67
N THR A 241 3.07 9.70 -3.02
CA THR A 241 3.19 10.47 -1.77
C THR A 241 4.39 11.41 -1.85
N GLY A 242 4.71 12.13 -0.78
CA GLY A 242 5.86 13.02 -0.74
C GLY A 242 5.52 14.43 -1.21
N THR A 243 6.36 15.00 -2.07
CA THR A 243 6.19 16.38 -2.58
C THR A 243 6.23 16.38 -4.10
N THR A 244 5.75 17.45 -4.73
CA THR A 244 5.79 17.55 -6.19
C THR A 244 7.22 17.49 -6.76
N ASP A 245 8.22 18.02 -6.04
CA ASP A 245 9.63 17.98 -6.49
C ASP A 245 10.34 16.66 -6.15
N ALA A 246 9.81 15.90 -5.21
CA ALA A 246 10.34 14.61 -4.78
C ALA A 246 9.19 13.62 -4.49
N PRO A 247 8.50 13.14 -5.54
CA PRO A 247 7.42 12.19 -5.38
C PRO A 247 7.97 10.82 -5.00
N LEU A 248 7.25 10.15 -4.10
CA LEU A 248 7.53 8.80 -3.66
C LEU A 248 6.44 7.88 -4.20
N LEU A 249 6.83 6.83 -4.95
CA LEU A 249 5.94 5.85 -5.53
C LEU A 249 5.95 4.55 -4.72
N THR A 250 4.76 4.00 -4.46
CA THR A 250 4.55 2.66 -3.95
C THR A 250 3.59 1.92 -4.86
N VAL A 251 3.93 0.70 -5.27
CA VAL A 251 3.06 -0.12 -6.13
C VAL A 251 2.68 -1.41 -5.41
N VAL A 252 1.38 -1.66 -5.38
CA VAL A 252 0.79 -2.86 -4.77
C VAL A 252 -0.15 -3.49 -5.79
N CYS A 253 -0.15 -4.81 -5.88
CA CYS A 253 -1.12 -5.55 -6.67
C CYS A 253 -1.80 -6.64 -5.85
N ALA A 254 -3.04 -6.95 -6.19
CA ALA A 254 -3.76 -8.10 -5.67
C ALA A 254 -4.15 -9.00 -6.84
N LEU A 255 -3.82 -10.28 -6.73
CA LEU A 255 -4.03 -11.28 -7.77
C LEU A 255 -4.93 -12.38 -7.20
N ARG A 256 -6.01 -12.67 -7.92
CA ARG A 256 -6.88 -13.80 -7.61
C ARG A 256 -6.41 -15.05 -8.33
N THR A 257 -6.35 -16.16 -7.61
CA THR A 257 -6.00 -17.47 -8.14
C THR A 257 -6.91 -18.55 -7.55
N ASP A 258 -7.22 -19.57 -8.34
CA ASP A 258 -8.02 -20.71 -7.87
C ASP A 258 -7.22 -21.57 -6.88
N GLU A 259 -5.92 -21.68 -7.12
CA GLU A 259 -5.00 -22.39 -6.24
C GLU A 259 -4.35 -21.47 -5.21
N LYS A 260 -3.94 -22.07 -4.10
CA LYS A 260 -3.26 -21.33 -3.03
C LYS A 260 -1.91 -20.83 -3.54
N PRO A 261 -1.60 -19.54 -3.39
CA PRO A 261 -0.35 -18.99 -3.87
C PRO A 261 0.86 -19.58 -3.15
N GLU A 262 1.91 -19.74 -3.94
CA GLU A 262 3.19 -20.25 -3.50
C GLU A 262 3.90 -19.28 -2.54
N SER A 263 4.96 -19.78 -1.90
CA SER A 263 5.77 -18.95 -1.00
C SER A 263 6.57 -17.87 -1.73
N ARG A 264 6.80 -18.06 -3.03
CA ARG A 264 7.53 -17.15 -3.91
C ARG A 264 6.52 -16.41 -4.77
N ALA A 265 6.81 -15.14 -5.06
CA ALA A 265 5.96 -14.36 -5.95
C ALA A 265 5.99 -14.93 -7.38
N PRO A 266 4.90 -14.77 -8.15
CA PRO A 266 4.80 -15.32 -9.51
C PRO A 266 5.85 -14.75 -10.47
N TRP A 267 6.17 -13.46 -10.32
CA TRP A 267 7.13 -12.76 -11.17
C TRP A 267 8.26 -12.12 -10.35
N GLY A 268 9.38 -11.85 -11.02
CA GLY A 268 10.46 -11.01 -10.48
C GLY A 268 9.95 -9.62 -10.11
N GLY A 269 10.57 -8.99 -9.12
CA GLY A 269 10.13 -7.67 -8.65
C GLY A 269 8.90 -7.68 -7.74
N LEU A 270 8.14 -8.78 -7.65
CA LEU A 270 7.04 -8.90 -6.70
C LEU A 270 7.49 -9.50 -5.37
N THR A 271 6.96 -8.95 -4.29
CA THR A 271 7.17 -9.45 -2.92
C THR A 271 5.82 -9.71 -2.26
N LEU A 272 5.64 -10.93 -1.74
CA LEU A 272 4.39 -11.32 -1.09
C LEU A 272 4.20 -10.53 0.21
N CYS A 273 3.01 -9.97 0.43
CA CYS A 273 2.64 -9.27 1.67
C CYS A 273 2.35 -10.26 2.82
N TRP A 274 3.31 -11.12 3.13
CA TRP A 274 3.14 -12.23 4.06
C TRP A 274 2.59 -11.76 5.41
N GLY A 275 1.40 -12.26 5.77
CA GLY A 275 0.69 -11.93 7.00
C GLY A 275 0.17 -10.49 7.14
N GLU A 276 0.17 -9.73 6.05
CA GLU A 276 -0.35 -8.36 5.97
C GLU A 276 -1.34 -8.22 4.80
N HIS A 277 -1.91 -9.32 4.30
CA HIS A 277 -2.81 -9.29 3.15
C HIS A 277 -4.09 -8.51 3.44
N LEU A 278 -4.76 -8.77 4.57
CA LEU A 278 -6.00 -8.08 4.88
C LEU A 278 -5.84 -6.55 5.00
N PRO A 279 -4.88 -6.02 5.80
CA PRO A 279 -4.71 -4.56 5.88
C PRO A 279 -4.27 -3.94 4.55
N VAL A 280 -3.46 -4.65 3.74
CA VAL A 280 -3.07 -4.16 2.41
C VAL A 280 -4.28 -4.12 1.47
N LEU A 281 -5.10 -5.17 1.43
CA LEU A 281 -6.31 -5.22 0.60
C LEU A 281 -7.36 -4.18 1.05
N GLN A 282 -7.49 -3.92 2.34
CA GLN A 282 -8.32 -2.82 2.87
C GLN A 282 -7.78 -1.44 2.46
N ALA A 283 -6.46 -1.27 2.44
CA ALA A 283 -5.83 -0.04 1.96
C ALA A 283 -5.96 0.14 0.44
N MET A 284 -6.11 -0.95 -0.34
CA MET A 284 -6.33 -0.88 -1.78
C MET A 284 -7.73 -0.38 -2.18
N ASN A 285 -8.69 -0.32 -1.26
CA ASN A 285 -9.97 0.33 -1.55
C ASN A 285 -9.71 1.81 -1.92
N PRO A 286 -10.19 2.31 -3.07
CA PRO A 286 -9.92 3.67 -3.52
C PRO A 286 -10.35 4.78 -2.52
N LEU A 287 -11.33 4.51 -1.65
CA LEU A 287 -11.77 5.44 -0.59
C LEU A 287 -10.98 5.32 0.72
N SER A 288 -10.05 4.37 0.82
CA SER A 288 -9.29 4.14 2.04
C SER A 288 -8.19 5.19 2.22
N PRO A 289 -8.18 5.97 3.32
CA PRO A 289 -7.12 6.95 3.59
C PRO A 289 -5.85 6.32 4.20
N ASN A 290 -5.82 4.99 4.36
CA ASN A 290 -4.72 4.27 5.00
C ASN A 290 -3.60 4.03 3.98
N SER A 291 -2.38 4.49 4.28
CA SER A 291 -1.19 4.18 3.46
C SER A 291 -0.83 2.69 3.50
N PHE A 292 -0.09 2.20 2.51
CA PHE A 292 0.38 0.81 2.49
C PHE A 292 1.48 0.48 3.53
N GLY A 293 1.85 1.42 4.41
CA GLY A 293 2.71 1.17 5.57
C GLY A 293 4.17 0.86 5.25
N VAL A 294 4.62 1.17 4.02
CA VAL A 294 6.02 1.07 3.58
C VAL A 294 6.44 2.40 3.02
N ALA A 295 7.73 2.73 3.18
CA ALA A 295 8.30 3.93 2.58
C ALA A 295 8.30 3.79 1.06
N GLY A 296 7.72 4.77 0.36
CA GLY A 296 7.77 4.81 -1.09
C GLY A 296 9.19 5.03 -1.61
N THR A 297 9.40 4.64 -2.86
CA THR A 297 10.67 4.84 -3.57
C THR A 297 10.64 6.20 -4.25
N PRO A 298 11.69 7.04 -4.12
CA PRO A 298 11.76 8.30 -4.85
C PRO A 298 11.81 8.04 -6.35
N VAL A 299 11.00 8.77 -7.11
CA VAL A 299 10.91 8.67 -8.57
C VAL A 299 10.95 10.06 -9.20
N THR A 300 11.33 10.14 -10.47
CA THR A 300 11.26 11.38 -11.26
C THR A 300 9.92 11.47 -12.00
N VAL A 301 9.54 12.67 -12.41
CA VAL A 301 8.34 12.87 -13.25
C VAL A 301 8.49 12.13 -14.59
N GLU A 302 9.70 12.14 -15.17
CA GLU A 302 10.01 11.37 -16.39
C GLU A 302 9.77 9.86 -16.21
N PHE A 303 10.13 9.30 -15.05
CA PHE A 303 9.85 7.90 -14.74
C PHE A 303 8.34 7.63 -14.64
N LEU A 304 7.57 8.56 -14.06
CA LEU A 304 6.12 8.45 -13.96
C LEU A 304 5.43 8.52 -15.33
N ASP A 305 5.91 9.39 -16.22
CA ASP A 305 5.37 9.50 -17.58
C ASP A 305 5.70 8.27 -18.44
N ASN A 306 6.85 7.63 -18.19
CA ASN A 306 7.25 6.38 -18.86
C ASN A 306 6.64 5.11 -18.23
N LEU A 307 6.02 5.23 -17.05
CA LEU A 307 5.39 4.09 -16.39
C LEU A 307 4.09 3.68 -17.06
N ALA A 308 3.56 4.55 -17.92
CA ALA A 308 2.48 4.23 -18.81
C ALA A 308 2.99 3.26 -19.91
N PRO A 309 2.64 1.96 -19.93
CA PRO A 309 3.09 1.08 -20.99
C PRO A 309 2.81 1.66 -22.37
N HIS A 310 3.86 1.86 -23.16
CA HIS A 310 3.73 1.98 -24.60
C HIS A 310 3.13 0.67 -25.11
N ASN A 311 1.86 0.69 -25.49
CA ASN A 311 1.20 -0.45 -26.12
C ASN A 311 1.71 -0.57 -27.58
N GLU A 312 3.00 -0.86 -27.76
CA GLU A 312 3.54 -1.32 -29.06
C GLU A 312 3.11 -2.78 -29.30
N ALA A 313 1.81 -3.04 -29.48
CA ALA A 313 1.32 -4.31 -30.05
C ALA A 313 -0.17 -4.28 -30.44
N GLN A 314 -0.56 -3.39 -31.36
CA GLN A 314 -1.50 -3.76 -32.44
C GLN A 314 -1.02 -3.22 -33.78
N ALA A 315 0.25 -3.50 -34.09
CA ALA A 315 0.73 -3.50 -35.46
C ALA A 315 1.38 -4.86 -35.70
N LEU A 316 0.59 -5.84 -36.18
CA LEU A 316 0.99 -6.85 -37.17
C LEU A 316 -0.13 -7.90 -37.37
N VAL A 317 -0.71 -7.82 -38.58
CA VAL A 317 -1.47 -8.81 -39.37
C VAL A 317 -2.92 -9.11 -38.98
#